data_AF-A0A2S8RDU0-F1
#
_entry.id   AF-A0A2S8RDU0-F1
#
_cell.length_a   1.000
_cell.length_b   1.000
_cell.length_c   1.000
_cell.angle_alpha   90.00
_cell.angle_beta   90.00
_cell.angle_gamma   90.00
#
_symmetry.space_group_name_H-M   'P 1'
#
loop_
_entity.id
_entity.type
_entity.pdbx_description
1 polymer ?
#
loop_
_entity_poly.entity_id
_entity_poly.type
_entity_poly.pdbx_seq_one_letter_code
_entity_poly.pdbx_strand_id
1 'polypeptide(L)'
;MRAIGNKNFFLCVLFISLIILSFFSVKTYAQSKNIVGYFSEWGIYLEDNYYEVSHIPWDKISHINYAFAKIEDGKIAIHDTWAAIEKPFGDDTWETPVRGHFGQLMKYKEQYPHVKTLISVGGWTLSTYFSDVALTNESRELFAQSCVDFIRKYQFDGVDIDWEYPVGGGMSTNITRPEDKENFTLLLKTLREKLDDAGKEDGKHYLLTIAAPAGSSAIGNMELDNFHQYLDFINLMTYDYSGSWENTTNHLSPLYTNPSDPSSPYRKERGNIDWTVNEYLKLGVPEHKLNLGIPYYATGWTNITGSSDGLFGTSHEPLGTKPFHYIKDLLNLPDSSFLRLWDEYAKAPYIWDSISSTMYSYIDEEALQIRLDYVEEKNLGGIMIWELSGDHPKEGGDTLTTLVYDFFKNSSKETLYGDVNGDNIVNSSDLTILKRYILEIIDSFPYPEGLINADVNCDGEINSIDYNLIQRYILEEISKLPVN
;
A
#
# COMPACT_ATOMS: atom_id res chain seq x y z
N MET A 1 -27.19 -61.21 35.18
CA MET A 1 -25.97 -60.74 34.49
C MET A 1 -26.18 -59.27 34.17
N ARG A 2 -25.42 -58.39 34.84
CA ARG A 2 -25.58 -56.94 34.81
C ARG A 2 -24.97 -56.37 33.52
N ALA A 3 -25.71 -55.47 32.88
CA ALA A 3 -25.30 -54.73 31.70
C ALA A 3 -24.12 -53.81 32.03
N ILE A 4 -22.98 -54.06 31.39
CA ILE A 4 -21.78 -53.21 31.47
C ILE A 4 -21.80 -52.30 30.23
N GLY A 5 -22.20 -51.05 30.44
CA GLY A 5 -21.36 -49.90 30.09
C GLY A 5 -21.21 -49.50 28.62
N ASN A 6 -22.30 -49.12 27.96
CA ASN A 6 -22.25 -48.38 26.68
C ASN A 6 -21.78 -46.90 26.83
N LYS A 7 -21.29 -46.50 28.02
CA LYS A 7 -20.77 -45.16 28.31
C LYS A 7 -19.28 -44.99 28.00
N ASN A 8 -18.50 -46.08 27.98
CA ASN A 8 -17.04 -45.97 27.77
C ASN A 8 -16.64 -45.85 26.30
N PHE A 9 -17.45 -46.34 25.37
CA PHE A 9 -17.17 -46.23 23.93
C PHE A 9 -17.42 -44.82 23.40
N PHE A 10 -18.48 -44.15 23.88
CA PHE A 10 -18.80 -42.78 23.50
C PHE A 10 -17.81 -41.75 24.08
N LEU A 11 -17.27 -42.00 25.28
CA LEU A 11 -16.24 -41.14 25.87
C LEU A 11 -14.89 -41.23 25.14
N CYS A 12 -14.49 -42.42 24.66
CA CYS A 12 -13.25 -42.58 23.90
C CYS A 12 -13.28 -41.91 22.52
N VAL A 13 -14.43 -41.91 21.83
CA VAL A 13 -14.56 -41.25 20.52
C VAL A 13 -14.60 -39.72 20.66
N LEU A 14 -15.21 -39.19 21.73
CA LEU A 14 -15.17 -37.75 22.06
C LEU A 14 -13.76 -37.28 22.48
N PHE A 15 -13.00 -38.09 23.21
CA PHE A 15 -11.62 -37.75 23.59
C PHE A 15 -10.64 -37.78 22.40
N ILE A 16 -10.82 -38.71 21.46
CA ILE A 16 -10.01 -38.76 20.22
C ILE A 16 -10.40 -37.61 19.27
N SER A 17 -11.66 -37.21 19.24
CA SER A 17 -12.12 -36.01 18.49
C SER A 17 -11.58 -34.70 19.07
N LEU A 18 -11.46 -34.58 20.41
CA LEU A 18 -10.90 -33.39 21.08
C LEU A 18 -9.37 -33.30 20.98
N ILE A 19 -8.67 -34.43 20.87
CA ILE A 19 -7.21 -34.48 20.68
C ILE A 19 -6.83 -34.20 19.21
N ILE A 20 -7.69 -34.51 18.24
CA ILE A 20 -7.43 -34.18 16.82
C ILE A 20 -7.73 -32.69 16.52
N LEU A 21 -8.60 -32.04 17.31
CA LEU A 21 -8.89 -30.60 17.19
C LEU A 21 -7.86 -29.68 17.86
N SER A 22 -6.87 -30.21 18.59
CA SER A 22 -5.83 -29.43 19.28
C SER A 22 -4.47 -29.42 18.59
N PHE A 23 -4.35 -29.99 17.39
CA PHE A 23 -3.09 -30.03 16.61
C PHE A 23 -3.12 -29.35 15.24
N PHE A 24 -4.15 -28.56 14.95
CA PHE A 24 -4.03 -27.51 13.94
C PHE A 24 -3.68 -26.21 14.66
N SER A 25 -2.41 -26.08 15.04
CA SER A 25 -1.81 -24.75 15.09
C SER A 25 -1.90 -24.26 13.65
N VAL A 26 -2.86 -23.38 13.37
CA VAL A 26 -2.80 -22.54 12.19
C VAL A 26 -1.52 -21.76 12.40
N LYS A 27 -0.44 -22.17 11.72
CA LYS A 27 0.68 -21.26 11.49
C LYS A 27 0.09 -20.10 10.71
N THR A 28 -0.31 -19.05 11.40
CA THR A 28 -0.49 -17.73 10.81
C THR A 28 0.88 -17.33 10.33
N TYR A 29 1.22 -17.72 9.10
CA TYR A 29 2.28 -17.05 8.39
C TYR A 29 1.88 -15.58 8.37
N ALA A 30 2.69 -14.71 8.97
CA ALA A 30 2.53 -13.28 8.79
C ALA A 30 2.45 -13.03 7.28
N GLN A 31 1.28 -12.60 6.80
CA GLN A 31 1.11 -12.28 5.39
C GLN A 31 2.09 -11.16 5.07
N SER A 32 2.97 -11.35 4.08
CA SER A 32 3.89 -10.28 3.70
C SER A 32 3.09 -9.07 3.24
N LYS A 33 3.38 -7.90 3.80
CA LYS A 33 2.72 -6.66 3.41
C LYS A 33 3.05 -6.33 1.95
N ASN A 34 2.06 -5.84 1.23
CA ASN A 34 2.23 -5.35 -0.13
C ASN A 34 2.95 -3.99 -0.11
N ILE A 35 3.92 -3.83 -0.99
CA ILE A 35 4.49 -2.55 -1.39
C ILE A 35 4.20 -2.42 -2.89
N VAL A 36 3.14 -1.68 -3.24
CA VAL A 36 2.66 -1.50 -4.61
C VAL A 36 3.10 -0.14 -5.13
N GLY A 37 3.91 -0.11 -6.19
CA GLY A 37 4.36 1.15 -6.80
C GLY A 37 3.70 1.42 -8.15
N TYR A 38 3.15 2.63 -8.34
CA TYR A 38 2.74 3.08 -9.66
C TYR A 38 3.94 3.60 -10.45
N PHE A 39 4.09 3.07 -11.68
CA PHE A 39 5.09 3.51 -12.65
C PHE A 39 4.37 4.18 -13.82
N SER A 40 4.64 5.46 -14.06
CA SER A 40 4.03 6.23 -15.14
C SER A 40 4.73 6.06 -16.48
N GLU A 41 3.95 5.77 -17.52
CA GLU A 41 4.40 5.62 -18.90
C GLU A 41 5.12 6.87 -19.43
N TRP A 42 4.70 8.06 -18.98
CA TRP A 42 5.26 9.33 -19.45
C TRP A 42 6.51 9.78 -18.69
N GLY A 43 6.95 9.06 -17.65
CA GLY A 43 8.11 9.43 -16.82
C GLY A 43 9.38 9.70 -17.63
N ILE A 44 9.55 9.03 -18.77
CA ILE A 44 10.70 9.18 -19.66
C ILE A 44 10.74 10.50 -20.45
N TYR A 45 9.69 11.31 -20.38
CA TYR A 45 9.60 12.59 -21.08
C TYR A 45 9.78 13.80 -20.16
N LEU A 46 9.79 13.59 -18.84
CA LEU A 46 9.84 14.66 -17.85
C LEU A 46 11.29 15.07 -17.58
N GLU A 47 11.71 16.24 -18.04
CA GLU A 47 13.10 16.71 -17.85
C GLU A 47 13.49 16.84 -16.36
N ASP A 48 12.56 17.35 -15.54
CA ASP A 48 12.78 17.57 -14.10
C ASP A 48 12.35 16.39 -13.22
N ASN A 49 11.82 15.31 -13.80
CA ASN A 49 11.39 14.12 -13.08
C ASN A 49 11.53 12.85 -13.94
N TYR A 50 12.67 12.73 -14.63
CA TYR A 50 12.91 11.64 -15.57
C TYR A 50 12.96 10.31 -14.83
N TYR A 51 12.14 9.36 -15.24
CA TYR A 51 12.05 8.05 -14.60
C TYR A 51 11.82 6.94 -15.63
N GLU A 52 12.63 5.88 -15.55
CA GLU A 52 12.56 4.71 -16.43
C GLU A 52 12.61 3.41 -15.62
N VAL A 53 12.31 2.28 -16.26
CA VAL A 53 12.11 0.98 -15.59
C VAL A 53 13.33 0.50 -14.78
N SER A 54 14.54 0.88 -15.20
CA SER A 54 15.80 0.63 -14.49
C SER A 54 15.93 1.37 -13.16
N HIS A 55 15.18 2.46 -12.96
CA HIS A 55 15.20 3.24 -11.72
C HIS A 55 14.21 2.71 -10.67
N ILE A 56 13.38 1.73 -11.01
CA ILE A 56 12.49 1.07 -10.05
C ILE A 56 13.35 0.36 -8.99
N PRO A 57 13.06 0.53 -7.69
CA PRO A 57 13.77 -0.16 -6.61
C PRO A 57 13.26 -1.60 -6.47
N TRP A 58 13.59 -2.44 -7.46
CA TRP A 58 13.04 -3.79 -7.65
C TRP A 58 13.22 -4.75 -6.48
N ASP A 59 14.22 -4.55 -5.62
CA ASP A 59 14.48 -5.34 -4.42
C ASP A 59 13.65 -4.89 -3.20
N LYS A 60 12.94 -3.77 -3.31
CA LYS A 60 12.20 -3.11 -2.22
C LYS A 60 10.69 -3.06 -2.42
N ILE A 61 10.21 -3.50 -3.58
CA ILE A 61 8.78 -3.51 -3.92
C ILE A 61 8.26 -4.93 -4.09
N SER A 62 6.94 -5.08 -4.04
CA SER A 62 6.26 -6.36 -4.29
C SER A 62 5.45 -6.35 -5.58
N HIS A 63 4.91 -5.19 -5.96
CA HIS A 63 4.06 -5.05 -7.12
C HIS A 63 4.36 -3.74 -7.85
N ILE A 64 4.25 -3.76 -9.18
CA ILE A 64 4.23 -2.58 -10.05
C ILE A 64 2.87 -2.50 -10.72
N ASN A 65 2.21 -1.35 -10.60
CA ASN A 65 1.08 -0.98 -11.44
C ASN A 65 1.60 -0.05 -12.55
N TYR A 66 1.61 -0.53 -13.80
CA TYR A 66 2.00 0.27 -14.95
C TYR A 66 0.85 1.20 -15.36
N ALA A 67 1.05 2.50 -15.23
CA ALA A 67 0.07 3.56 -15.48
C ALA A 67 0.33 4.23 -16.84
N PHE A 68 -0.62 4.30 -17.77
CA PHE A 68 -1.92 3.64 -17.76
C PHE A 68 -2.22 3.08 -19.16
N ALA A 69 -2.92 1.95 -19.20
CA ALA A 69 -3.64 1.53 -20.39
C ALA A 69 -4.96 2.31 -20.51
N LYS A 70 -5.39 2.53 -21.75
CA LYS A 70 -6.68 3.16 -22.07
C LYS A 70 -7.72 2.12 -22.48
N ILE A 71 -8.97 2.55 -22.53
CA ILE A 71 -10.05 1.80 -23.18
C ILE A 71 -10.27 2.38 -24.58
N GLU A 72 -10.19 1.55 -25.61
CA GLU A 72 -10.45 1.91 -27.00
C GLU A 72 -11.28 0.80 -27.66
N ASP A 73 -12.36 1.18 -28.36
CA ASP A 73 -13.28 0.26 -29.03
C ASP A 73 -13.78 -0.90 -28.13
N GLY A 74 -14.04 -0.58 -26.84
CA GLY A 74 -14.52 -1.53 -25.84
C GLY A 74 -13.46 -2.53 -25.34
N LYS A 75 -12.18 -2.29 -25.61
CA LYS A 75 -11.05 -3.15 -25.23
C LYS A 75 -9.96 -2.36 -24.53
N ILE A 76 -9.10 -3.05 -23.79
CA ILE A 76 -7.84 -2.48 -23.31
C ILE A 76 -6.91 -2.16 -24.49
N ALA A 77 -6.24 -1.02 -24.44
CA ALA A 77 -5.26 -0.59 -25.44
C ALA A 77 -4.09 0.16 -24.79
N ILE A 78 -2.94 0.13 -25.46
CA ILE A 78 -1.75 0.92 -25.07
C ILE A 78 -2.05 2.41 -25.32
N HIS A 79 -1.67 3.27 -24.38
CA HIS A 79 -1.83 4.71 -24.55
C HIS A 79 -0.73 5.30 -25.46
N ASP A 80 0.54 5.12 -25.10
CA ASP A 80 1.71 5.50 -25.90
C ASP A 80 2.55 4.29 -26.31
N THR A 81 2.46 3.88 -27.58
CA THR A 81 3.23 2.74 -28.09
C THR A 81 4.73 2.99 -28.11
N TRP A 82 5.16 4.26 -28.25
CA TRP A 82 6.58 4.58 -28.28
C TRP A 82 7.24 4.23 -26.94
N ALA A 83 6.71 4.75 -25.83
CA ALA A 83 7.18 4.41 -24.49
C ALA A 83 7.00 2.92 -24.16
N ALA A 84 5.81 2.38 -24.44
CA ALA A 84 5.45 1.04 -23.97
C ALA A 84 6.23 -0.09 -24.65
N ILE A 85 6.40 -0.05 -25.99
CA ILE A 85 6.88 -1.21 -26.75
C ILE A 85 7.92 -0.92 -27.84
N GLU A 86 8.19 0.35 -28.19
CA GLU A 86 9.06 0.68 -29.34
C GLU A 86 10.41 1.29 -28.94
N LYS A 87 10.45 2.16 -27.93
CA LYS A 87 11.66 2.88 -27.52
C LYS A 87 12.73 1.89 -27.07
N PRO A 88 13.94 1.90 -27.65
CA PRO A 88 15.02 1.04 -27.18
C PRO A 88 15.56 1.55 -25.84
N PHE A 89 15.77 0.62 -24.91
CA PHE A 89 16.45 0.85 -23.64
C PHE A 89 17.63 -0.12 -23.49
N GLY A 90 18.72 0.35 -22.88
CA GLY A 90 19.89 -0.47 -22.61
C GLY A 90 20.45 -1.17 -23.86
N ASP A 91 20.41 -2.50 -23.86
CA ASP A 91 20.94 -3.39 -24.90
C ASP A 91 19.93 -3.75 -26.00
N ASP A 92 18.76 -3.11 -26.03
CA ASP A 92 17.74 -3.37 -27.05
C ASP A 92 18.28 -3.12 -28.47
N THR A 93 17.99 -4.05 -29.38
CA THR A 93 18.35 -3.97 -30.80
C THR A 93 17.10 -3.94 -31.68
N TRP A 94 17.27 -3.83 -32.99
CA TRP A 94 16.17 -3.93 -33.97
C TRP A 94 15.49 -5.30 -33.97
N GLU A 95 16.17 -6.33 -33.46
CA GLU A 95 15.64 -7.71 -33.38
C GLU A 95 14.94 -7.99 -32.04
N THR A 96 14.98 -7.06 -31.08
CA THR A 96 14.28 -7.23 -29.79
C THR A 96 12.76 -7.25 -30.03
N PRO A 97 12.04 -8.36 -29.73
CA PRO A 97 10.64 -8.51 -30.12
C PRO A 97 9.69 -7.51 -29.45
N VAL A 98 9.91 -7.21 -28.18
CA VAL A 98 9.19 -6.18 -27.41
C VAL A 98 10.23 -5.32 -26.73
N ARG A 99 10.33 -4.04 -27.14
CA ARG A 99 11.19 -3.04 -26.51
C ARG A 99 10.37 -2.23 -25.51
N GLY A 100 10.70 -0.96 -25.30
CA GLY A 100 9.97 -0.06 -24.45
C GLY A 100 9.94 -0.53 -23.00
N HIS A 101 9.05 0.07 -22.23
CA HIS A 101 8.85 -0.33 -20.83
C HIS A 101 8.44 -1.79 -20.70
N PHE A 102 7.58 -2.32 -21.57
CA PHE A 102 7.10 -3.70 -21.45
C PHE A 102 8.23 -4.71 -21.64
N GLY A 103 9.13 -4.47 -22.59
CA GLY A 103 10.34 -5.28 -22.77
C GLY A 103 11.25 -5.21 -21.55
N GLN A 104 11.44 -4.02 -20.97
CA GLN A 104 12.25 -3.86 -19.75
C GLN A 104 11.61 -4.56 -18.55
N LEU A 105 10.29 -4.42 -18.34
CA LEU A 105 9.57 -5.10 -17.27
C LEU A 105 9.73 -6.62 -17.36
N MET A 106 9.65 -7.22 -18.57
CA MET A 106 9.93 -8.65 -18.76
C MET A 106 11.34 -9.02 -18.29
N LYS A 107 12.37 -8.25 -18.68
CA LYS A 107 13.77 -8.49 -18.28
C LYS A 107 13.97 -8.36 -16.76
N TYR A 108 13.35 -7.37 -16.12
CA TYR A 108 13.49 -7.18 -14.68
C TYR A 108 12.73 -8.23 -13.88
N LYS A 109 11.58 -8.71 -14.34
CA LYS A 109 10.88 -9.84 -13.69
C LYS A 109 11.68 -11.14 -13.68
N GLU A 110 12.52 -11.37 -14.69
CA GLU A 110 13.45 -12.52 -14.68
C GLU A 110 14.49 -12.39 -13.56
N GLN A 111 14.92 -11.17 -13.24
CA GLN A 111 15.88 -10.88 -12.17
C GLN A 111 15.22 -10.80 -10.79
N TYR A 112 13.98 -10.34 -10.73
CA TYR A 112 13.19 -10.11 -9.51
C TYR A 112 11.86 -10.86 -9.58
N PRO A 113 11.87 -12.21 -9.59
CA PRO A 113 10.66 -13.03 -9.83
C PRO A 113 9.60 -12.92 -8.72
N HIS A 114 9.93 -12.30 -7.59
CA HIS A 114 9.00 -12.01 -6.52
C HIS A 114 8.11 -10.80 -6.83
N VAL A 115 8.57 -9.87 -7.69
CA VAL A 115 7.80 -8.68 -8.06
C VAL A 115 6.74 -9.04 -9.09
N LYS A 116 5.49 -8.64 -8.83
CA LYS A 116 4.37 -8.82 -9.76
C LYS A 116 4.12 -7.55 -10.55
N THR A 117 3.90 -7.66 -11.85
CA THR A 117 3.55 -6.51 -12.69
C THR A 117 2.08 -6.58 -13.09
N LEU A 118 1.33 -5.52 -12.85
CA LEU A 118 -0.04 -5.35 -13.30
C LEU A 118 -0.11 -4.21 -14.31
N ILE A 119 -1.01 -4.32 -15.28
CA ILE A 119 -1.39 -3.20 -16.13
C ILE A 119 -2.55 -2.45 -15.49
N SER A 120 -2.37 -1.16 -15.21
CA SER A 120 -3.41 -0.29 -14.66
C SER A 120 -4.22 0.31 -15.79
N VAL A 121 -5.51 0.03 -15.84
CA VAL A 121 -6.42 0.58 -16.86
C VAL A 121 -7.15 1.77 -16.27
N GLY A 122 -7.15 2.90 -16.98
CA GLY A 122 -7.89 4.10 -16.57
C GLY A 122 -7.02 5.16 -15.91
N GLY A 123 -7.32 5.48 -14.66
CA GLY A 123 -6.87 6.68 -13.97
C GLY A 123 -7.71 7.90 -14.32
N TRP A 124 -7.36 9.03 -13.72
CA TRP A 124 -8.13 10.28 -13.78
C TRP A 124 -8.57 10.68 -15.20
N THR A 125 -7.68 10.59 -16.19
CA THR A 125 -7.91 11.09 -17.56
C THR A 125 -8.35 10.04 -18.57
N LEU A 126 -8.24 8.75 -18.27
CA LEU A 126 -8.59 7.65 -19.20
C LEU A 126 -9.79 6.81 -18.73
N SER A 127 -10.51 7.29 -17.71
CA SER A 127 -11.71 6.64 -17.17
C SER A 127 -12.98 6.82 -18.02
N THR A 128 -12.93 7.56 -19.13
CA THR A 128 -14.12 7.99 -19.89
C THR A 128 -15.04 6.87 -20.34
N TYR A 129 -14.50 5.70 -20.71
CA TYR A 129 -15.26 4.61 -21.34
C TYR A 129 -15.59 3.45 -20.40
N PHE A 130 -15.26 3.54 -19.10
CA PHE A 130 -15.58 2.45 -18.17
C PHE A 130 -17.08 2.14 -18.09
N SER A 131 -17.92 3.18 -18.05
CA SER A 131 -19.37 3.01 -18.00
C SER A 131 -19.89 2.23 -19.21
N ASP A 132 -19.27 2.35 -20.40
CA ASP A 132 -19.67 1.61 -21.60
C ASP A 132 -19.23 0.13 -21.54
N VAL A 133 -17.99 -0.15 -21.12
CA VAL A 133 -17.50 -1.54 -21.00
C VAL A 133 -18.14 -2.27 -19.82
N ALA A 134 -18.66 -1.56 -18.83
CA ALA A 134 -19.37 -2.15 -17.70
C ALA A 134 -20.86 -2.43 -18.01
N LEU A 135 -21.44 -1.76 -19.01
CA LEU A 135 -22.90 -1.66 -19.19
C LEU A 135 -23.64 -2.98 -19.44
N THR A 136 -23.19 -3.77 -20.42
CA THR A 136 -23.89 -5.01 -20.81
C THR A 136 -23.01 -6.22 -20.55
N ASN A 137 -23.62 -7.41 -20.54
CA ASN A 137 -22.83 -8.64 -20.39
C ASN A 137 -21.83 -8.79 -21.54
N GLU A 138 -22.25 -8.46 -22.76
CA GLU A 138 -21.42 -8.55 -23.96
C GLU A 138 -20.25 -7.55 -23.91
N SER A 139 -20.45 -6.33 -23.43
CA SER A 139 -19.36 -5.35 -23.31
C SER A 139 -18.37 -5.73 -22.21
N ARG A 140 -18.84 -6.25 -21.07
CA ARG A 140 -17.98 -6.77 -19.99
C ARG A 140 -17.15 -7.96 -20.46
N GLU A 141 -17.77 -8.92 -21.14
CA GLU A 141 -17.10 -10.10 -21.70
C GLU A 141 -16.01 -9.70 -22.71
N LEU A 142 -16.32 -8.76 -23.60
CA LEU A 142 -15.38 -8.25 -24.59
C LEU A 142 -14.15 -7.61 -23.94
N PHE A 143 -14.40 -6.70 -22.99
CA PHE A 143 -13.34 -5.99 -22.29
C PHE A 143 -12.50 -6.95 -21.44
N ALA A 144 -13.13 -7.79 -20.62
CA ALA A 144 -12.42 -8.75 -19.76
C ALA A 144 -11.58 -9.75 -20.56
N GLN A 145 -12.10 -10.26 -21.69
CA GLN A 145 -11.31 -11.12 -22.58
C GLN A 145 -10.12 -10.36 -23.16
N SER A 146 -10.30 -9.10 -23.58
CA SER A 146 -9.20 -8.30 -24.11
C SER A 146 -8.10 -8.04 -23.07
N CYS A 147 -8.47 -7.90 -21.79
CA CYS A 147 -7.52 -7.81 -20.67
C CYS A 147 -6.69 -9.09 -20.52
N VAL A 148 -7.33 -10.28 -20.57
CA VAL A 148 -6.62 -11.57 -20.56
C VAL A 148 -5.63 -11.67 -21.73
N ASP A 149 -6.08 -11.32 -22.94
CA ASP A 149 -5.23 -11.37 -24.14
C ASP A 149 -4.03 -10.42 -24.00
N PHE A 150 -4.24 -9.23 -23.43
CA PHE A 150 -3.21 -8.23 -23.21
C PHE A 150 -2.15 -8.70 -22.21
N ILE A 151 -2.56 -9.18 -21.03
CA ILE A 151 -1.61 -9.62 -19.99
C ILE A 151 -0.83 -10.86 -20.42
N ARG A 152 -1.44 -11.76 -21.21
CA ARG A 152 -0.74 -12.90 -21.82
C ARG A 152 0.28 -12.43 -22.85
N LYS A 153 -0.11 -11.52 -23.75
CA LYS A 153 0.76 -11.00 -24.81
C LYS A 153 1.98 -10.27 -24.26
N TYR A 154 1.79 -9.46 -23.22
CA TYR A 154 2.84 -8.61 -22.63
C TYR A 154 3.36 -9.12 -21.29
N GLN A 155 3.03 -10.36 -20.92
CA GLN A 155 3.53 -11.07 -19.74
C GLN A 155 3.32 -10.34 -18.41
N PHE A 156 2.19 -9.65 -18.25
CA PHE A 156 1.76 -9.12 -16.96
C PHE A 156 1.19 -10.25 -16.06
N ASP A 157 1.25 -10.05 -14.75
CA ASP A 157 0.72 -10.96 -13.74
C ASP A 157 -0.71 -10.63 -13.34
N GLY A 158 -1.29 -9.54 -13.84
CA GLY A 158 -2.65 -9.16 -13.51
C GLY A 158 -3.08 -7.83 -14.11
N VAL A 159 -4.27 -7.40 -13.71
CA VAL A 159 -4.91 -6.16 -14.15
C VAL A 159 -5.35 -5.37 -12.94
N ASP A 160 -5.04 -4.08 -12.94
CA ASP A 160 -5.57 -3.11 -11.98
C ASP A 160 -6.63 -2.24 -12.68
N ILE A 161 -7.79 -2.09 -12.08
CA ILE A 161 -8.87 -1.23 -12.60
C ILE A 161 -8.92 0.05 -11.79
N ASP A 162 -8.61 1.16 -12.45
CA ASP A 162 -8.64 2.49 -11.86
C ASP A 162 -9.74 3.32 -12.53
N TRP A 163 -11.00 3.00 -12.19
CA TRP A 163 -12.16 3.74 -12.68
C TRP A 163 -12.45 4.91 -11.75
N GLU A 164 -12.22 6.13 -12.24
CA GLU A 164 -12.45 7.38 -11.53
C GLU A 164 -13.65 8.19 -12.08
N TYR A 165 -14.87 8.05 -11.56
CA TYR A 165 -15.37 7.03 -10.62
C TYR A 165 -16.70 6.47 -11.14
N PRO A 166 -17.10 5.26 -10.73
CA PRO A 166 -18.46 4.76 -10.97
C PRO A 166 -19.52 5.82 -10.59
N VAL A 167 -20.53 5.99 -11.44
CA VAL A 167 -21.66 6.94 -11.32
C VAL A 167 -21.27 8.42 -11.46
N GLY A 168 -20.11 8.84 -10.98
CA GLY A 168 -19.61 10.20 -11.14
C GLY A 168 -18.65 10.66 -10.04
N GLY A 169 -18.20 11.91 -10.15
CA GLY A 169 -17.20 12.52 -9.26
C GLY A 169 -15.80 12.65 -9.88
N GLY A 170 -15.56 11.97 -11.00
CA GLY A 170 -14.34 12.13 -11.81
C GLY A 170 -14.44 13.26 -12.82
N MET A 171 -13.64 13.18 -13.89
CA MET A 171 -13.65 14.17 -14.97
C MET A 171 -15.04 14.34 -15.60
N SER A 172 -15.41 15.58 -15.92
CA SER A 172 -16.69 15.90 -16.56
C SER A 172 -16.85 15.32 -17.97
N THR A 173 -15.77 14.85 -18.57
CA THR A 173 -15.75 14.16 -19.87
C THR A 173 -16.12 12.68 -19.75
N ASN A 174 -16.18 12.12 -18.54
CA ASN A 174 -16.48 10.72 -18.35
C ASN A 174 -17.95 10.43 -18.68
N ILE A 175 -18.18 9.29 -19.33
CA ILE A 175 -19.52 8.75 -19.49
C ILE A 175 -19.91 8.16 -18.14
N THR A 176 -21.06 8.58 -17.61
CA THR A 176 -21.54 8.10 -16.31
C THR A 176 -23.00 7.70 -16.38
N ARG A 177 -23.35 6.70 -15.57
CA ARG A 177 -24.70 6.15 -15.46
C ARG A 177 -25.00 5.81 -14.00
N PRO A 178 -26.24 6.00 -13.51
CA PRO A 178 -26.62 5.54 -12.19
C PRO A 178 -26.36 4.04 -11.97
N GLU A 179 -26.53 3.23 -13.02
CA GLU A 179 -26.31 1.78 -13.03
C GLU A 179 -24.83 1.40 -12.90
N ASP A 180 -23.89 2.35 -13.00
CA ASP A 180 -22.45 2.08 -12.82
C ASP A 180 -22.14 1.48 -11.45
N LYS A 181 -22.98 1.76 -10.43
CA LYS A 181 -22.84 1.17 -9.10
C LYS A 181 -22.88 -0.35 -9.15
N GLU A 182 -23.93 -0.92 -9.73
CA GLU A 182 -24.07 -2.38 -9.89
C GLU A 182 -23.20 -2.91 -11.04
N ASN A 183 -23.05 -2.14 -12.11
CA ASN A 183 -22.26 -2.56 -13.28
C ASN A 183 -20.77 -2.71 -12.94
N PHE A 184 -20.23 -1.91 -12.00
CA PHE A 184 -18.85 -2.07 -11.56
C PHE A 184 -18.65 -3.42 -10.84
N THR A 185 -19.57 -3.82 -9.97
CA THR A 185 -19.58 -5.15 -9.33
C THR A 185 -19.58 -6.27 -10.38
N LEU A 186 -20.45 -6.14 -11.39
CA LEU A 186 -20.55 -7.13 -12.47
C LEU A 186 -19.29 -7.17 -13.33
N LEU A 187 -18.67 -6.02 -13.61
CA LEU A 187 -17.42 -5.92 -14.35
C LEU A 187 -16.29 -6.64 -13.62
N LEU A 188 -16.11 -6.38 -12.32
CA LEU A 188 -15.08 -7.03 -11.51
C LEU A 188 -15.31 -8.55 -11.40
N LYS A 189 -16.56 -8.98 -11.28
CA LYS A 189 -16.91 -10.40 -11.35
C LYS A 189 -16.48 -11.04 -12.66
N THR A 190 -16.87 -10.45 -13.80
CA THR A 190 -16.52 -10.98 -15.13
C THR A 190 -15.01 -11.00 -15.36
N LEU A 191 -14.28 -9.97 -14.92
CA LEU A 191 -12.81 -9.96 -14.96
C LEU A 191 -12.22 -11.12 -14.16
N ARG A 192 -12.68 -11.33 -12.93
CA ARG A 192 -12.18 -12.42 -12.08
C ARG A 192 -12.41 -13.79 -12.70
N GLU A 193 -13.61 -14.03 -13.24
CA GLU A 193 -13.96 -15.28 -13.93
C GLU A 193 -13.04 -15.54 -15.14
N LYS A 194 -12.79 -14.53 -15.97
CA LYS A 194 -11.88 -14.63 -17.13
C LYS A 194 -10.42 -14.88 -16.72
N LEU A 195 -9.96 -14.16 -15.70
CA LEU A 195 -8.60 -14.30 -15.18
C LEU A 195 -8.39 -15.68 -14.53
N ASP A 196 -9.38 -16.21 -13.83
CA ASP A 196 -9.33 -17.55 -13.23
C ASP A 196 -9.31 -18.65 -14.28
N ASP A 197 -10.11 -18.53 -15.34
CA ASP A 197 -10.12 -19.50 -16.43
C ASP A 197 -8.79 -19.48 -17.20
N ALA A 198 -8.27 -18.30 -17.51
CA ALA A 198 -6.93 -18.15 -18.09
C ALA A 198 -5.84 -18.69 -17.16
N GLY A 199 -5.95 -18.43 -15.86
CA GLY A 199 -5.00 -18.89 -14.85
C GLY A 199 -4.96 -20.42 -14.72
N LYS A 200 -6.12 -21.09 -14.82
CA LYS A 200 -6.20 -22.57 -14.86
C LYS A 200 -5.50 -23.15 -16.09
N GLU A 201 -5.65 -22.50 -17.25
CA GLU A 201 -4.97 -22.91 -18.49
C GLU A 201 -3.45 -22.72 -18.39
N ASP A 202 -3.02 -21.61 -17.79
CA ASP A 202 -1.60 -21.22 -17.73
C ASP A 202 -0.87 -21.79 -16.50
N GLY A 203 -1.60 -22.40 -15.56
CA GLY A 203 -1.05 -22.94 -14.32
C GLY A 203 -0.57 -21.86 -13.33
N LYS A 204 -1.18 -20.66 -13.34
CA LYS A 204 -0.83 -19.56 -12.43
C LYS A 204 -2.06 -18.74 -12.03
N HIS A 205 -1.98 -18.04 -10.90
CA HIS A 205 -3.01 -17.08 -10.48
C HIS A 205 -2.72 -15.71 -11.09
N TYR A 206 -3.68 -15.13 -11.80
CA TYR A 206 -3.60 -13.75 -12.28
C TYR A 206 -4.25 -12.81 -11.27
N LEU A 207 -3.59 -11.70 -10.96
CA LEU A 207 -4.08 -10.73 -10.00
C LEU A 207 -5.17 -9.84 -10.60
N LEU A 208 -6.18 -9.52 -9.78
CA LEU A 208 -7.18 -8.49 -10.05
C LEU A 208 -7.24 -7.52 -8.88
N THR A 209 -6.95 -6.25 -9.14
CA THR A 209 -6.92 -5.20 -8.12
C THR A 209 -7.68 -3.97 -8.62
N ILE A 210 -7.93 -3.03 -7.71
CA ILE A 210 -8.45 -1.71 -8.07
C ILE A 210 -7.69 -0.62 -7.32
N ALA A 211 -7.64 0.57 -7.91
CA ALA A 211 -7.49 1.80 -7.15
C ALA A 211 -8.89 2.32 -6.77
N ALA A 212 -9.09 2.61 -5.49
CA ALA A 212 -10.40 2.96 -4.95
C ALA A 212 -10.40 4.34 -4.28
N PRO A 213 -11.49 5.12 -4.42
CA PRO A 213 -11.55 6.50 -3.94
C PRO A 213 -11.52 6.60 -2.41
N ALA A 214 -10.97 7.70 -1.91
CA ALA A 214 -11.05 8.06 -0.50
C ALA A 214 -12.27 8.93 -0.15
N GLY A 215 -12.90 9.56 -1.13
CA GLY A 215 -14.03 10.48 -0.94
C GLY A 215 -15.36 9.76 -0.66
N SER A 216 -16.07 10.19 0.39
CA SER A 216 -17.32 9.57 0.85
C SER A 216 -18.41 9.41 -0.22
N SER A 217 -18.53 10.38 -1.14
CA SER A 217 -19.52 10.31 -2.22
C SER A 217 -19.18 9.21 -3.23
N ALA A 218 -17.92 9.09 -3.61
CA ALA A 218 -17.47 8.09 -4.58
C ALA A 218 -17.48 6.67 -3.96
N ILE A 219 -17.15 6.55 -2.67
CA ILE A 219 -17.35 5.31 -1.89
C ILE A 219 -18.83 4.89 -1.91
N GLY A 220 -19.76 5.84 -1.74
CA GLY A 220 -21.20 5.57 -1.76
C GLY A 220 -21.74 5.08 -3.12
N ASN A 221 -21.01 5.30 -4.20
CA ASN A 221 -21.35 4.87 -5.56
C ASN A 221 -20.90 3.43 -5.88
N MET A 222 -20.39 2.69 -4.89
CA MET A 222 -19.85 1.34 -5.05
C MET A 222 -20.56 0.33 -4.14
N GLU A 223 -20.51 -0.96 -4.50
CA GLU A 223 -21.00 -2.07 -3.69
C GLU A 223 -19.82 -2.89 -3.12
N LEU A 224 -19.04 -2.25 -2.25
CA LEU A 224 -17.79 -2.82 -1.71
C LEU A 224 -18.00 -4.19 -1.05
N ASP A 225 -19.11 -4.36 -0.33
CA ASP A 225 -19.55 -5.61 0.32
C ASP A 225 -19.83 -6.74 -0.69
N ASN A 226 -20.16 -6.40 -1.92
CA ASN A 226 -20.45 -7.36 -2.98
C ASN A 226 -19.21 -7.73 -3.81
N PHE A 227 -18.35 -6.77 -4.16
CA PHE A 227 -17.27 -7.05 -5.11
C PHE A 227 -15.89 -7.34 -4.51
N HIS A 228 -15.63 -7.02 -3.23
CA HIS A 228 -14.30 -7.21 -2.64
C HIS A 228 -13.82 -8.68 -2.68
N GLN A 229 -14.74 -9.63 -2.80
CA GLN A 229 -14.45 -11.06 -2.96
C GLN A 229 -13.77 -11.40 -4.29
N TYR A 230 -13.97 -10.58 -5.33
CA TYR A 230 -13.36 -10.78 -6.65
C TYR A 230 -11.95 -10.20 -6.75
N LEU A 231 -11.52 -9.42 -5.77
CA LEU A 231 -10.24 -8.72 -5.80
C LEU A 231 -9.20 -9.43 -4.92
N ASP A 232 -7.95 -9.41 -5.36
CA ASP A 232 -6.82 -9.83 -4.53
C ASP A 232 -6.56 -8.81 -3.42
N PHE A 233 -6.53 -7.52 -3.78
CA PHE A 233 -6.48 -6.39 -2.85
C PHE A 233 -7.01 -5.11 -3.50
N ILE A 234 -7.22 -4.09 -2.68
CA ILE A 234 -7.73 -2.76 -3.02
C ILE A 234 -6.68 -1.73 -2.60
N ASN A 235 -6.23 -0.90 -3.54
CA ASN A 235 -5.35 0.22 -3.28
C ASN A 235 -6.20 1.47 -2.97
N LEU A 236 -6.17 1.96 -1.74
CA LEU A 236 -6.92 3.15 -1.35
C LEU A 236 -6.17 4.41 -1.78
N MET A 237 -6.79 5.28 -2.57
CA MET A 237 -6.24 6.58 -2.95
C MET A 237 -6.37 7.60 -1.81
N THR A 238 -5.71 7.32 -0.67
CA THR A 238 -5.73 8.11 0.57
C THR A 238 -4.85 9.36 0.50
N TYR A 239 -4.99 10.08 -0.60
CA TYR A 239 -4.38 11.35 -0.94
C TYR A 239 -5.37 12.15 -1.79
N ASP A 240 -4.99 13.34 -2.25
CA ASP A 240 -5.90 14.24 -2.97
C ASP A 240 -7.17 14.59 -2.18
N TYR A 241 -7.07 14.61 -0.84
CA TYR A 241 -8.14 15.16 -0.02
C TYR A 241 -8.29 16.67 -0.27
N SER A 242 -7.18 17.34 -0.54
CA SER A 242 -7.08 18.77 -0.85
C SER A 242 -6.07 19.01 -1.96
N GLY A 243 -6.32 20.01 -2.81
CA GLY A 243 -5.49 20.24 -3.99
C GLY A 243 -5.91 21.46 -4.82
N SER A 244 -5.45 21.52 -6.06
CA SER A 244 -5.54 22.73 -6.89
C SER A 244 -6.95 23.18 -7.27
N TRP A 245 -7.97 22.35 -7.03
CA TRP A 245 -9.38 22.67 -7.29
C TRP A 245 -10.05 23.48 -6.18
N GLU A 246 -9.40 23.65 -5.02
CA GLU A 246 -9.91 24.46 -3.92
C GLU A 246 -9.06 25.71 -3.64
N ASN A 247 -9.72 26.75 -3.14
CA ASN A 247 -9.08 28.01 -2.75
C ASN A 247 -8.58 28.00 -1.30
N THR A 248 -8.98 27.02 -0.51
CA THR A 248 -8.52 26.87 0.87
C THR A 248 -7.28 25.98 0.85
N THR A 249 -6.18 26.45 1.42
CA THR A 249 -4.98 25.65 1.57
C THR A 249 -5.16 24.63 2.69
N ASN A 250 -4.83 23.37 2.42
CA ASN A 250 -5.09 22.27 3.35
C ASN A 250 -4.18 21.07 3.02
N HIS A 251 -4.28 20.00 3.80
CA HIS A 251 -3.41 18.84 3.70
C HIS A 251 -3.79 17.92 2.54
N LEU A 252 -2.79 17.54 1.74
CA LEU A 252 -2.93 16.58 0.64
C LEU A 252 -3.45 15.22 1.12
N SER A 253 -2.90 14.74 2.24
CA SER A 253 -3.13 13.39 2.77
C SER A 253 -3.15 13.40 4.31
N PRO A 254 -4.15 14.03 4.97
CA PRO A 254 -4.22 14.09 6.43
C PRO A 254 -4.61 12.73 7.02
N LEU A 255 -3.83 12.19 7.97
CA LEU A 255 -4.12 10.89 8.60
C LEU A 255 -5.40 10.97 9.44
N TYR A 256 -5.55 12.05 10.22
CA TYR A 256 -6.71 12.33 11.04
C TYR A 256 -7.27 13.74 10.78
N THR A 257 -8.44 14.03 11.35
CA THR A 257 -9.08 15.34 11.25
C THR A 257 -8.38 16.39 12.12
N ASN A 258 -8.22 17.61 11.59
CA ASN A 258 -7.83 18.78 12.40
C ASN A 258 -9.10 19.55 12.84
N PRO A 259 -9.33 19.76 14.15
CA PRO A 259 -10.47 20.53 14.65
C PRO A 259 -10.61 21.95 14.06
N SER A 260 -9.47 22.56 13.71
CA SER A 260 -9.35 23.91 13.14
C SER A 260 -9.59 23.98 11.63
N ASP A 261 -9.72 22.85 10.93
CA ASP A 261 -10.01 22.84 9.49
C ASP A 261 -11.28 23.67 9.21
N PRO A 262 -11.26 24.68 8.32
CA PRO A 262 -12.40 25.56 8.09
C PRO A 262 -13.49 24.92 7.21
N SER A 263 -13.26 23.71 6.69
CA SER A 263 -14.20 22.98 5.85
C SER A 263 -15.54 22.74 6.55
N SER A 264 -16.58 22.51 5.75
CA SER A 264 -17.90 22.11 6.27
C SER A 264 -17.77 20.91 7.22
N PRO A 265 -18.61 20.80 8.27
CA PRO A 265 -18.54 19.67 9.19
C PRO A 265 -18.55 18.31 8.49
N TYR A 266 -19.30 18.19 7.39
CA TYR A 266 -19.36 16.97 6.59
C TYR A 266 -17.99 16.60 5.98
N ARG A 267 -17.28 17.57 5.38
CA ARG A 267 -15.97 17.38 4.74
C ARG A 267 -14.86 17.20 5.77
N LYS A 268 -14.91 17.95 6.88
CA LYS A 268 -13.92 17.89 7.97
C LYS A 268 -13.88 16.50 8.63
N GLU A 269 -15.05 15.93 8.88
CA GLU A 269 -15.19 14.61 9.51
C GLU A 269 -14.64 13.48 8.61
N ARG A 270 -14.81 13.61 7.28
CA ARG A 270 -14.65 12.48 6.34
C ARG A 270 -13.40 12.51 5.48
N GLY A 271 -12.85 13.68 5.18
CA GLY A 271 -11.67 13.71 4.31
C GLY A 271 -10.37 13.66 5.11
N ASN A 272 -10.14 12.48 5.67
CA ASN A 272 -8.91 12.02 6.29
C ASN A 272 -8.81 10.50 6.13
N ILE A 273 -7.59 9.98 6.26
CA ILE A 273 -7.27 8.57 6.03
C ILE A 273 -8.01 7.63 6.99
N ASP A 274 -8.01 7.93 8.28
CA ASP A 274 -8.62 7.04 9.28
C ASP A 274 -10.12 6.86 9.02
N TRP A 275 -10.84 7.93 8.69
CA TRP A 275 -12.24 7.81 8.30
C TRP A 275 -12.41 6.94 7.05
N THR A 276 -11.62 7.17 6.01
CA THR A 276 -11.69 6.38 4.76
C THR A 276 -11.46 4.90 5.06
N VAL A 277 -10.37 4.53 5.73
CA VAL A 277 -10.06 3.13 6.05
C VAL A 277 -11.19 2.49 6.87
N ASN A 278 -11.66 3.17 7.92
CA ASN A 278 -12.74 2.64 8.76
C ASN A 278 -14.06 2.51 7.99
N GLU A 279 -14.34 3.34 6.98
CA GLU A 279 -15.53 3.20 6.15
C GLU A 279 -15.45 1.94 5.26
N TYR A 280 -14.30 1.64 4.65
CA TYR A 280 -14.11 0.40 3.88
C TYR A 280 -14.26 -0.85 4.77
N LEU A 281 -13.66 -0.84 5.98
CA LEU A 281 -13.81 -1.93 6.95
C LEU A 281 -15.27 -2.10 7.39
N LYS A 282 -15.96 -0.99 7.67
CA LYS A 282 -17.39 -0.99 8.02
C LYS A 282 -18.27 -1.54 6.88
N LEU A 283 -17.86 -1.34 5.63
CA LEU A 283 -18.52 -1.89 4.44
C LEU A 283 -18.08 -3.33 4.12
N GLY A 284 -17.38 -4.01 5.04
CA GLY A 284 -17.13 -5.45 4.98
C GLY A 284 -15.85 -5.86 4.25
N VAL A 285 -15.03 -4.91 3.79
CA VAL A 285 -13.74 -5.24 3.18
C VAL A 285 -12.78 -5.76 4.25
N PRO A 286 -12.17 -6.96 4.09
CA PRO A 286 -11.18 -7.47 5.02
C PRO A 286 -9.93 -6.56 5.07
N GLU A 287 -9.41 -6.32 6.25
CA GLU A 287 -8.28 -5.42 6.50
C GLU A 287 -7.04 -5.79 5.68
N HIS A 288 -6.71 -7.08 5.59
CA HIS A 288 -5.57 -7.60 4.84
C HIS A 288 -5.68 -7.43 3.30
N LYS A 289 -6.85 -7.00 2.79
CA LYS A 289 -7.03 -6.64 1.39
C LYS A 289 -6.87 -5.15 1.12
N LEU A 290 -6.74 -4.30 2.13
CA LEU A 290 -6.60 -2.86 1.95
C LEU A 290 -5.13 -2.47 1.95
N ASN A 291 -4.68 -1.78 0.90
CA ASN A 291 -3.37 -1.14 0.87
C ASN A 291 -3.55 0.37 1.03
N LEU A 292 -2.81 0.97 1.96
CA LEU A 292 -2.87 2.40 2.24
C LEU A 292 -2.11 3.20 1.17
N GLY A 293 -2.76 4.19 0.55
CA GLY A 293 -2.15 5.06 -0.46
C GLY A 293 -1.24 6.14 0.13
N ILE A 294 -0.07 6.30 -0.48
CA ILE A 294 1.03 7.14 -0.02
C ILE A 294 1.46 8.04 -1.20
N PRO A 295 1.24 9.38 -1.11
CA PRO A 295 1.57 10.29 -2.19
C PRO A 295 3.07 10.65 -2.19
N TYR A 296 3.84 10.21 -3.18
CA TYR A 296 5.23 10.66 -3.37
C TYR A 296 5.31 12.03 -4.08
N TYR A 297 4.36 12.89 -3.80
CA TYR A 297 4.25 14.22 -4.36
C TYR A 297 3.65 15.18 -3.33
N ALA A 298 3.68 16.44 -3.69
CA ALA A 298 3.12 17.55 -2.96
C ALA A 298 2.12 18.28 -3.83
N THR A 299 1.19 18.97 -3.18
CA THR A 299 0.35 20.01 -3.80
C THR A 299 0.65 21.34 -3.12
N GLY A 300 0.53 22.45 -3.85
CA GLY A 300 0.88 23.75 -3.30
C GLY A 300 0.05 24.91 -3.80
N TRP A 301 0.19 26.03 -3.09
CA TRP A 301 -0.46 27.30 -3.37
C TRP A 301 0.50 28.44 -3.05
N THR A 302 0.40 29.53 -3.79
CA THR A 302 1.15 30.77 -3.51
C THR A 302 0.20 31.94 -3.26
N ASN A 303 0.75 33.09 -2.88
CA ASN A 303 -0.01 34.30 -2.56
C ASN A 303 -1.11 34.05 -1.52
N ILE A 304 -0.81 33.19 -0.54
CA ILE A 304 -1.75 32.78 0.50
C ILE A 304 -2.01 33.96 1.46
N THR A 305 -3.29 34.16 1.78
CA THR A 305 -3.76 35.20 2.70
C THR A 305 -4.62 34.58 3.81
N GLY A 306 -4.78 35.30 4.93
CA GLY A 306 -5.66 34.84 6.03
C GLY A 306 -5.06 33.73 6.90
N SER A 307 -3.81 33.35 6.67
CA SER A 307 -3.04 32.42 7.51
C SER A 307 -1.63 32.97 7.74
N SER A 308 -1.08 32.70 8.93
CA SER A 308 0.29 33.07 9.31
C SER A 308 1.33 32.01 8.95
N ASP A 309 0.90 30.76 8.79
CA ASP A 309 1.73 29.60 8.49
C ASP A 309 1.34 28.92 7.17
N GLY A 310 0.44 29.55 6.40
CA GLY A 310 -0.02 29.05 5.12
C GLY A 310 -1.14 28.03 5.22
N LEU A 311 -1.29 27.28 6.32
CA LEU A 311 -2.36 26.28 6.48
C LEU A 311 -3.70 26.96 6.75
N PHE A 312 -4.78 26.46 6.15
CA PHE A 312 -6.15 27.01 6.23
C PHE A 312 -6.28 28.48 5.79
N GLY A 313 -5.33 28.95 4.99
CA GLY A 313 -5.41 30.23 4.31
C GLY A 313 -6.24 30.15 3.03
N THR A 314 -6.33 31.28 2.35
CA THR A 314 -7.01 31.42 1.06
C THR A 314 -6.01 31.77 -0.03
N SER A 315 -6.04 31.05 -1.15
CA SER A 315 -5.29 31.32 -2.37
C SER A 315 -6.16 31.08 -3.61
N HIS A 316 -5.86 31.79 -4.70
CA HIS A 316 -6.43 31.55 -6.03
C HIS A 316 -5.35 31.11 -7.03
N GLU A 317 -4.15 30.79 -6.54
CA GLU A 317 -2.97 30.50 -7.34
C GLU A 317 -2.36 29.16 -6.90
N PRO A 318 -2.99 28.04 -7.28
CA PRO A 318 -2.44 26.71 -7.04
C PRO A 318 -1.20 26.48 -7.91
N LEU A 319 -0.22 25.76 -7.38
CA LEU A 319 1.08 25.47 -8.00
C LEU A 319 1.14 24.09 -8.69
N GLY A 320 -0.01 23.39 -8.73
CA GLY A 320 -0.10 22.01 -9.21
C GLY A 320 0.64 21.04 -8.31
N THR A 321 0.93 19.85 -8.85
CA THR A 321 1.68 18.82 -8.14
C THR A 321 3.19 18.96 -8.36
N LYS A 322 3.97 18.60 -7.35
CA LYS A 322 5.44 18.55 -7.39
C LYS A 322 5.93 17.24 -6.79
N PRO A 323 6.96 16.57 -7.36
CA PRO A 323 7.48 15.34 -6.78
C PRO A 323 8.03 15.58 -5.37
N PHE A 324 8.06 14.55 -4.52
CA PHE A 324 8.60 14.66 -3.17
C PHE A 324 10.05 15.16 -3.15
N HIS A 325 10.90 14.70 -4.07
CA HIS A 325 12.29 15.17 -4.17
C HIS A 325 12.39 16.69 -4.42
N TYR A 326 11.46 17.31 -5.14
CA TYR A 326 11.42 18.76 -5.31
C TYR A 326 11.23 19.50 -3.97
N ILE A 327 10.43 18.93 -3.06
CA ILE A 327 10.24 19.50 -1.71
C ILE A 327 11.51 19.36 -0.88
N LYS A 328 12.21 18.21 -0.97
CA LYS A 328 13.52 18.04 -0.32
C LYS A 328 14.53 19.04 -0.85
N ASP A 329 14.57 19.25 -2.16
CA ASP A 329 15.47 20.24 -2.78
C ASP A 329 15.19 21.65 -2.25
N LEU A 330 13.92 22.07 -2.21
CA LEU A 330 13.54 23.36 -1.65
C LEU A 330 14.01 23.54 -0.21
N LEU A 331 13.88 22.52 0.65
CA LEU A 331 14.32 22.57 2.04
C LEU A 331 15.85 22.57 2.19
N ASN A 332 16.57 21.93 1.27
CA ASN A 332 18.02 21.79 1.32
C ASN A 332 18.79 22.94 0.66
N LEU A 333 18.10 23.89 0.00
CA LEU A 333 18.74 25.08 -0.55
C LEU A 333 19.42 25.90 0.56
N PRO A 334 20.69 26.35 0.38
CA PRO A 334 21.44 27.08 1.41
C PRO A 334 20.74 28.34 1.94
N ASP A 335 20.00 29.02 1.07
CA ASP A 335 19.26 30.25 1.38
C ASP A 335 17.74 30.03 1.35
N SER A 336 17.27 28.80 1.60
CA SER A 336 15.84 28.50 1.60
C SER A 336 15.10 29.33 2.65
N SER A 337 14.00 29.97 2.22
CA SER A 337 13.04 30.62 3.12
C SER A 337 11.91 29.69 3.56
N PHE A 338 11.85 28.47 3.02
CA PHE A 338 10.85 27.48 3.41
C PHE A 338 11.16 26.89 4.78
N LEU A 339 10.14 26.85 5.63
CA LEU A 339 10.16 26.19 6.92
C LEU A 339 9.28 24.95 6.87
N ARG A 340 9.82 23.80 7.29
CA ARG A 340 9.01 22.62 7.57
C ARG A 340 8.20 22.86 8.84
N LEU A 341 6.89 22.65 8.73
CA LEU A 341 5.91 22.75 9.80
C LEU A 341 5.13 21.44 9.92
N TRP A 342 4.51 21.23 11.08
CA TRP A 342 3.84 19.98 11.42
C TRP A 342 2.45 20.25 12.01
N ASP A 343 1.45 19.56 11.47
CA ASP A 343 0.11 19.52 12.05
C ASP A 343 -0.03 18.30 12.96
N GLU A 344 -0.03 18.55 14.27
CA GLU A 344 -0.13 17.49 15.28
C GLU A 344 -1.45 16.72 15.27
N TYR A 345 -2.55 17.36 14.84
CA TYR A 345 -3.84 16.68 14.77
C TYR A 345 -3.90 15.80 13.52
N ALA A 346 -3.52 16.34 12.37
CA ALA A 346 -3.59 15.62 11.10
C ALA A 346 -2.45 14.60 10.89
N LYS A 347 -1.36 14.69 11.68
CA LYS A 347 -0.10 13.94 11.48
C LYS A 347 0.42 14.11 10.06
N ALA A 348 0.49 15.37 9.65
CA ALA A 348 0.83 15.78 8.29
C ALA A 348 1.86 16.93 8.30
N PRO A 349 2.95 16.80 7.54
CA PRO A 349 3.91 17.86 7.34
C PRO A 349 3.47 18.79 6.21
N TYR A 350 4.00 20.01 6.23
CA TYR A 350 3.90 20.96 5.14
C TYR A 350 5.09 21.92 5.21
N ILE A 351 5.43 22.56 4.09
CA ILE A 351 6.44 23.62 4.07
C ILE A 351 5.77 24.97 3.81
N TRP A 352 6.28 26.02 4.45
CA TRP A 352 5.77 27.38 4.34
C TRP A 352 6.90 28.38 4.13
N ASP A 353 6.74 29.24 3.13
CA ASP A 353 7.57 30.42 2.94
C ASP A 353 6.73 31.69 3.17
N SER A 354 7.04 32.40 4.25
CA SER A 354 6.38 33.67 4.61
C SER A 354 6.70 34.84 3.68
N ILE A 355 7.78 34.76 2.88
CA ILE A 355 8.18 35.83 1.96
C ILE A 355 7.32 35.81 0.69
N SER A 356 7.19 34.64 0.07
CA SER A 356 6.33 34.45 -1.11
C SER A 356 4.89 34.09 -0.77
N SER A 357 4.57 33.87 0.50
CA SER A 357 3.31 33.30 0.96
C SER A 357 2.98 32.00 0.24
N THR A 358 3.97 31.09 0.15
CA THR A 358 3.86 29.82 -0.56
C THR A 358 3.85 28.64 0.41
N MET A 359 2.90 27.74 0.23
CA MET A 359 2.77 26.50 1.00
C MET A 359 2.79 25.29 0.07
N TYR A 360 3.43 24.20 0.51
CA TYR A 360 3.23 22.87 -0.06
C TYR A 360 2.84 21.87 1.03
N SER A 361 1.79 21.09 0.80
CA SER A 361 1.43 19.93 1.60
C SER A 361 1.91 18.65 0.92
N TYR A 362 2.50 17.76 1.70
CA TYR A 362 3.22 16.58 1.22
C TYR A 362 3.32 15.52 2.34
N ILE A 363 4.08 14.46 2.12
CA ILE A 363 4.51 13.52 3.17
C ILE A 363 6.04 13.46 3.18
N ASP A 364 6.61 13.16 4.35
CA ASP A 364 8.04 12.88 4.51
C ASP A 364 8.24 11.62 5.36
N GLU A 365 9.50 11.35 5.72
CA GLU A 365 9.91 10.18 6.46
C GLU A 365 9.17 10.04 7.81
N GLU A 366 8.96 11.14 8.55
CA GLU A 366 8.23 11.12 9.83
C GLU A 366 6.75 10.78 9.63
N ALA A 367 6.11 11.45 8.66
CA ALA A 367 4.71 11.19 8.32
C ALA A 367 4.49 9.76 7.80
N LEU A 368 5.45 9.25 7.03
CA LEU A 368 5.41 7.91 6.47
C LEU A 368 5.56 6.85 7.57
N GLN A 369 6.49 7.04 8.51
CA GLN A 369 6.64 6.13 9.65
C GLN A 369 5.34 5.96 10.43
N ILE A 370 4.65 7.06 10.75
CA ILE A 370 3.36 7.04 11.45
C ILE A 370 2.29 6.28 10.65
N ARG A 371 2.31 6.39 9.31
CA ARG A 371 1.37 5.66 8.43
C ARG A 371 1.69 4.16 8.37
N LEU A 372 2.96 3.79 8.44
CA LEU A 372 3.38 2.40 8.50
C LEU A 372 2.99 1.75 9.84
N ASP A 373 3.14 2.48 10.95
CA ASP A 373 2.63 2.05 12.26
C ASP A 373 1.10 1.86 12.21
N TYR A 374 0.38 2.79 11.57
CA TYR A 374 -1.07 2.69 11.36
C TYR A 374 -1.45 1.47 10.51
N VAL A 375 -0.68 1.14 9.46
CA VAL A 375 -0.87 -0.06 8.63
C VAL A 375 -0.75 -1.33 9.46
N GLU A 376 0.22 -1.40 10.37
CA GLU A 376 0.37 -2.54 11.27
C GLU A 376 -0.74 -2.60 12.33
N GLU A 377 -1.06 -1.48 12.98
CA GLU A 377 -2.11 -1.40 14.00
C GLU A 377 -3.47 -1.86 13.46
N LYS A 378 -3.81 -1.45 12.24
CA LYS A 378 -5.06 -1.82 11.57
C LYS A 378 -4.98 -3.16 10.83
N ASN A 379 -3.81 -3.83 10.86
CA ASN A 379 -3.55 -5.07 10.14
C ASN A 379 -3.89 -4.98 8.64
N LEU A 380 -3.56 -3.85 8.01
CA LEU A 380 -3.82 -3.63 6.60
C LEU A 380 -2.89 -4.50 5.72
N GLY A 381 -3.29 -4.71 4.48
CA GLY A 381 -2.56 -5.51 3.48
C GLY A 381 -1.21 -4.93 3.06
N GLY A 382 -0.97 -3.64 3.29
CA GLY A 382 0.29 -2.97 2.97
C GLY A 382 0.09 -1.53 2.52
N ILE A 383 0.90 -1.07 1.57
CA ILE A 383 0.81 0.28 0.98
C ILE A 383 0.75 0.26 -0.54
N MET A 384 0.23 1.36 -1.08
CA MET A 384 0.28 1.75 -2.49
C MET A 384 0.93 3.13 -2.61
N ILE A 385 1.78 3.30 -3.62
CA ILE A 385 2.57 4.51 -3.84
C ILE A 385 2.16 5.15 -5.17
N TRP A 386 1.75 6.43 -5.11
CA TRP A 386 1.54 7.28 -6.28
C TRP A 386 2.47 8.50 -6.21
N GLU A 387 3.47 8.67 -7.08
CA GLU A 387 4.04 7.65 -7.97
C GLU A 387 5.55 7.53 -7.73
N LEU A 388 6.15 6.39 -8.10
CA LEU A 388 7.52 6.03 -7.71
C LEU A 388 8.58 7.07 -8.10
N SER A 389 8.38 7.76 -9.23
CA SER A 389 9.29 8.81 -9.72
C SER A 389 9.50 9.94 -8.70
N GLY A 390 8.51 10.19 -7.85
CA GLY A 390 8.55 11.27 -6.88
C GLY A 390 9.59 11.11 -5.77
N ASP A 391 10.05 9.89 -5.50
CA ASP A 391 11.10 9.55 -4.54
C ASP A 391 12.48 9.33 -5.20
N HIS A 392 12.60 9.64 -6.50
CA HIS A 392 13.83 9.49 -7.28
C HIS A 392 14.43 10.83 -7.70
N PRO A 393 15.32 11.44 -6.89
CA PRO A 393 16.01 12.67 -7.26
C PRO A 393 17.03 12.45 -8.39
N LYS A 394 17.53 13.55 -8.99
CA LYS A 394 18.44 13.52 -10.16
C LYS A 394 19.74 12.75 -9.89
N GLU A 395 20.24 12.78 -8.67
CA GLU A 395 21.42 12.04 -8.21
C GLU A 395 21.16 10.57 -7.88
N GLY A 396 19.90 10.12 -7.98
CA GLY A 396 19.45 8.80 -7.60
C GLY A 396 19.09 8.70 -6.12
N GLY A 397 18.07 7.90 -5.83
CA GLY A 397 17.57 7.68 -4.47
C GLY A 397 16.18 7.06 -4.49
N ASP A 398 15.78 6.57 -3.33
CA ASP A 398 14.49 5.94 -3.04
C ASP A 398 14.27 5.94 -1.51
N THR A 399 14.38 7.12 -0.88
CA THR A 399 14.44 7.26 0.58
C THR A 399 13.15 6.78 1.25
N LEU A 400 12.01 7.23 0.74
CA LEU A 400 10.70 6.82 1.27
C LEU A 400 10.46 5.33 1.00
N THR A 401 10.82 4.84 -0.18
CA THR A 401 10.63 3.42 -0.55
C THR A 401 11.49 2.50 0.31
N THR A 402 12.73 2.91 0.60
CA THR A 402 13.64 2.19 1.50
C THR A 402 13.07 2.12 2.91
N LEU A 403 12.53 3.23 3.42
CA LEU A 403 11.91 3.28 4.74
C LEU A 403 10.74 2.28 4.84
N VAL A 404 9.86 2.23 3.83
CA VAL A 404 8.76 1.25 3.77
C VAL A 404 9.29 -0.18 3.79
N TYR A 405 10.25 -0.49 2.92
CA TYR A 405 10.80 -1.84 2.80
C TYR A 405 11.46 -2.29 4.10
N ASP A 406 12.32 -1.46 4.68
CA ASP A 406 13.02 -1.78 5.92
C ASP A 406 12.03 -1.95 7.08
N PHE A 407 11.00 -1.13 7.15
CA PHE A 407 9.93 -1.27 8.14
C PHE A 407 9.25 -2.64 8.02
N PHE A 408 8.66 -2.99 6.87
CA PHE A 408 7.96 -4.28 6.74
C PHE A 408 8.89 -5.49 6.82
N LYS A 409 10.14 -5.37 6.37
CA LYS A 409 11.16 -6.41 6.54
C LYS A 409 11.49 -6.66 8.01
N ASN A 410 11.53 -5.61 8.82
CA ASN A 410 11.77 -5.76 10.25
C ASN A 410 10.51 -6.21 11.01
N SER A 411 9.33 -5.71 10.64
CA SER A 411 8.04 -6.15 11.20
C SER A 411 7.70 -7.62 10.89
N SER A 412 8.25 -8.16 9.80
CA SER A 412 8.07 -9.58 9.41
C SER A 412 9.10 -10.54 10.01
N LYS A 413 10.08 -10.05 10.80
CA LYS A 413 10.91 -10.94 11.61
C LYS A 413 10.03 -11.53 12.71
N GLU A 414 9.90 -12.84 12.72
CA GLU A 414 9.27 -13.59 13.80
C GLU A 414 9.96 -13.17 15.12
N THR A 415 9.19 -12.65 16.08
CA THR A 415 9.72 -12.28 17.40
C THR A 415 10.41 -13.47 18.01
N LEU A 416 11.75 -13.48 17.98
CA LEU A 416 12.54 -14.55 18.58
C LEU A 416 12.69 -14.27 20.07
N TYR A 417 11.65 -14.59 20.83
CA TYR A 417 11.69 -14.50 22.28
C TYR A 417 12.92 -15.22 22.83
N GLY A 418 13.62 -14.57 23.76
CA GLY A 418 14.91 -14.98 24.29
C GLY A 418 16.14 -14.40 23.58
N ASP A 419 16.03 -13.90 22.35
CA ASP A 419 17.13 -13.21 21.65
C ASP A 419 17.11 -11.72 22.04
N VAL A 420 17.91 -11.35 23.03
CA VAL A 420 17.93 -9.99 23.56
C VAL A 420 19.05 -9.14 22.94
N ASN A 421 19.82 -9.71 22.02
CA ASN A 421 20.94 -9.05 21.36
C ASN A 421 20.74 -8.85 19.85
N GLY A 422 19.70 -9.45 19.27
CA GLY A 422 19.29 -9.31 17.87
C GLY A 422 20.13 -10.12 16.88
N ASP A 423 20.88 -11.13 17.34
CA ASP A 423 21.74 -11.97 16.49
C ASP A 423 20.99 -13.15 15.82
N ASN A 424 19.70 -13.29 16.10
CA ASN A 424 18.78 -14.36 15.69
C ASN A 424 19.13 -15.74 16.28
N ILE A 425 19.83 -15.79 17.42
CA ILE A 425 20.23 -17.04 18.10
C ILE A 425 20.08 -16.89 19.62
N VAL A 426 19.10 -17.58 20.23
CA VAL A 426 18.98 -17.62 21.69
C VAL A 426 20.10 -18.48 22.30
N ASN A 427 21.07 -17.84 22.96
CA ASN A 427 22.25 -18.50 23.52
C ASN A 427 22.75 -17.86 24.83
N SER A 428 23.92 -18.29 25.32
CA SER A 428 24.48 -17.81 26.60
C SER A 428 24.78 -16.29 26.62
N SER A 429 24.97 -15.67 25.46
CA SER A 429 25.17 -14.22 25.33
C SER A 429 23.92 -13.47 25.76
N ASP A 430 22.73 -13.96 25.38
CA ASP A 430 21.44 -13.40 25.76
C ASP A 430 21.22 -13.47 27.27
N LEU A 431 21.48 -14.63 27.87
CA LEU A 431 21.44 -14.78 29.32
C LEU A 431 22.37 -13.79 30.03
N THR A 432 23.54 -13.52 29.47
CA THR A 432 24.49 -12.59 30.06
C THR A 432 23.96 -11.16 30.03
N ILE A 433 23.37 -10.75 28.91
CA ILE A 433 22.77 -9.42 28.74
C ILE A 433 21.53 -9.27 29.63
N LEU A 434 20.61 -10.24 29.59
CA LEU A 434 19.42 -10.26 30.43
C LEU A 434 19.77 -10.21 31.92
N LYS A 435 20.78 -10.98 32.36
CA LYS A 435 21.26 -10.93 33.74
C LYS A 435 21.80 -9.55 34.12
N ARG A 436 22.51 -8.88 33.20
CA ARG A 436 22.99 -7.50 33.45
C ARG A 436 21.84 -6.52 33.56
N TYR A 437 20.79 -6.69 32.75
CA TYR A 437 19.59 -5.86 32.82
C TYR A 437 18.84 -6.06 34.15
N ILE A 438 18.56 -7.31 34.54
CA ILE A 438 17.88 -7.65 35.81
C ILE A 438 18.68 -7.16 37.03
N LEU A 439 20.01 -7.13 36.95
CA LEU A 439 20.90 -6.63 38.01
C LEU A 439 21.11 -5.11 37.95
N GLU A 440 20.38 -4.39 37.08
CA GLU A 440 20.49 -2.93 36.89
C GLU A 440 21.91 -2.46 36.51
N ILE A 441 22.70 -3.34 35.88
CA ILE A 441 24.04 -3.02 35.36
C ILE A 441 23.93 -2.28 34.01
N ILE A 442 22.87 -2.57 33.26
CA ILE A 442 22.48 -1.87 32.03
C ILE A 442 21.00 -1.44 32.16
N ASP A 443 20.65 -0.30 31.58
CA ASP A 443 19.30 0.26 31.56
C ASP A 443 18.54 -0.02 30.25
N SER A 444 19.23 -0.61 29.27
CA SER A 444 18.75 -0.87 27.93
C SER A 444 19.42 -2.09 27.32
N PHE A 445 18.70 -2.79 26.45
CA PHE A 445 19.24 -3.87 25.63
C PHE A 445 19.97 -3.30 24.40
N PRO A 446 20.97 -4.01 23.84
CA PRO A 446 21.67 -3.57 22.63
C PRO A 446 20.84 -3.70 21.35
N TYR A 447 19.61 -4.18 21.46
CA TYR A 447 18.66 -4.47 20.40
C TYR A 447 17.31 -3.79 20.74
N PRO A 448 16.67 -3.01 19.82
CA PRO A 448 15.46 -2.24 20.12
C PRO A 448 14.30 -3.08 20.67
N GLU A 449 14.10 -4.28 20.13
CA GLU A 449 13.07 -5.24 20.56
C GLU A 449 13.53 -6.10 21.75
N GLY A 450 14.73 -5.85 22.30
CA GLY A 450 15.30 -6.63 23.40
C GLY A 450 14.45 -6.63 24.66
N LEU A 451 13.67 -5.57 24.93
CA LEU A 451 12.69 -5.56 26.03
C LEU A 451 11.55 -6.54 25.80
N ILE A 452 11.02 -6.58 24.57
CA ILE A 452 9.93 -7.48 24.19
C ILE A 452 10.43 -8.93 24.18
N ASN A 453 11.62 -9.16 23.62
CA ASN A 453 12.21 -10.50 23.54
C ASN A 453 12.63 -11.04 24.91
N ALA A 454 12.90 -10.17 25.89
CA ALA A 454 13.27 -10.57 27.24
C ALA A 454 12.08 -11.06 28.08
N ASP A 455 10.85 -10.60 27.82
CA ASP A 455 9.62 -11.03 28.51
C ASP A 455 9.08 -12.30 27.86
N VAL A 456 9.62 -13.45 28.28
CA VAL A 456 9.37 -14.75 27.63
C VAL A 456 8.21 -15.53 28.25
N ASN A 457 7.54 -14.94 29.25
CA ASN A 457 6.27 -15.43 29.79
C ASN A 457 5.09 -14.46 29.53
N CYS A 458 5.36 -13.33 28.89
CA CYS A 458 4.43 -12.28 28.53
C CYS A 458 3.65 -11.72 29.73
N ASP A 459 4.27 -11.60 30.90
CA ASP A 459 3.65 -11.06 32.10
C ASP A 459 3.86 -9.54 32.28
N GLY A 460 4.66 -8.92 31.40
CA GLY A 460 4.99 -7.50 31.42
C GLY A 460 6.14 -7.13 32.35
N GLU A 461 6.77 -8.10 33.03
CA GLU A 461 7.89 -7.89 33.95
C GLU A 461 9.12 -8.71 33.56
N ILE A 462 10.21 -8.03 33.16
CA ILE A 462 11.48 -8.70 32.86
C ILE A 462 12.21 -9.03 34.18
N ASN A 463 12.19 -10.29 34.60
CA ASN A 463 12.70 -10.70 35.91
C ASN A 463 13.38 -12.09 35.91
N SER A 464 13.63 -12.62 37.11
CA SER A 464 14.31 -13.92 37.29
C SER A 464 13.58 -15.11 36.67
N ILE A 465 12.27 -14.99 36.43
CA ILE A 465 11.45 -16.00 35.78
C ILE A 465 11.85 -16.10 34.31
N ASP A 466 11.96 -14.97 33.59
CA ASP A 466 12.41 -14.95 32.20
C ASP A 466 13.81 -15.50 32.04
N TYR A 467 14.71 -15.09 32.93
CA TYR A 467 16.07 -15.61 32.97
C TYR A 467 16.09 -17.13 33.11
N ASN A 468 15.25 -17.68 33.99
CA ASN A 468 15.16 -19.12 34.19
C ASN A 468 14.56 -19.83 32.95
N LEU A 469 13.55 -19.25 32.32
CA LEU A 469 12.92 -19.83 31.13
C LEU A 469 13.88 -19.86 29.93
N ILE A 470 14.60 -18.75 29.67
CA ILE A 470 15.63 -18.70 28.63
C ILE A 470 16.77 -19.69 28.94
N GLN A 471 17.17 -19.80 30.21
CA GLN A 471 18.19 -20.77 30.62
C GLN A 471 17.74 -22.20 30.36
N ARG A 472 16.51 -22.54 30.72
CA ARG A 472 15.94 -23.88 30.49
C ARG A 472 15.78 -24.18 29.00
N TYR A 473 15.48 -23.17 28.19
CA TYR A 473 15.42 -23.31 26.73
C TYR A 473 16.80 -23.60 26.13
N ILE A 474 17.84 -22.84 26.50
CA ILE A 474 19.22 -23.05 26.05
C ILE A 474 19.78 -24.40 26.49
N LEU A 475 19.38 -24.87 27.68
CA LEU A 475 19.76 -26.19 28.21
C LEU A 475 18.91 -27.35 27.65
N GLU A 476 17.98 -27.06 26.73
CA GLU A 476 17.06 -28.03 26.13
C GLU A 476 16.14 -28.73 27.15
N GLU A 477 15.95 -28.15 28.33
CA GLU A 477 14.98 -28.64 29.33
C GLU A 477 13.53 -28.35 28.93
N ILE A 478 13.33 -27.32 28.11
CA ILE A 478 12.08 -27.00 27.43
C ILE A 478 12.35 -26.84 25.94
N SER A 479 11.48 -27.41 25.09
CA SER A 479 11.64 -27.33 23.63
C SER A 479 11.16 -26.01 23.04
N LYS A 480 10.48 -25.18 23.84
CA LYS A 480 9.95 -23.87 23.45
C LYS A 480 9.78 -22.98 24.68
N LEU A 481 9.92 -21.68 24.50
CA LEU A 481 9.57 -20.68 25.51
C LEU A 481 8.04 -20.58 25.64
N PRO A 482 7.51 -20.21 26.83
CA PRO A 482 6.07 -20.13 27.09
C PRO A 482 5.47 -18.81 26.60
N VAL A 483 5.83 -18.43 25.38
CA VAL A 483 5.22 -17.35 24.60
C VAL A 483 4.17 -17.98 23.69
N ASN A 484 3.05 -17.29 23.46
CA ASN A 484 1.87 -17.87 22.79
C ASN A 484 2.20 -18.58 21.47
#